data_AF-A0A9Q0S669-F1
#
_entry.id   AF-A0A9Q0S669-F1
#
_cell.length_a   1.000
_cell.length_b   1.000
_cell.length_c   1.000
_cell.angle_alpha   90.00
_cell.angle_beta   90.00
_cell.angle_gamma   90.00
#
_symmetry.space_group_name_H-M   'P 1'
#
loop_
_entity.id
_entity.type
_entity.pdbx_description
1 polymer ?
#
loop_
_entity_poly.entity_id
_entity_poly.type
_entity_poly.pdbx_seq_one_letter_code
_entity_poly.pdbx_strand_id
1 'polypeptide(L)'
;MSIVAKSDSCTLCERIGLRPLTKQNILYYYAPLNGMISYAALAVNVTNPAIALRLFPKRDITNFLLIHTLCGTTLYVFSRPHLQSVEAKKRVAYSVLGSSMFTFGSILLWAIVRSATPKDNNALPTALGLATGFVVARLGYDYFSHVDSNVVAKSS
;
A
#
# COMPACT_ATOMS: atom_id res chain seq x y z
N MET A 1 -26.79 23.29 27.89
CA MET A 1 -26.63 22.05 28.66
C MET A 1 -26.28 20.95 27.67
N SER A 2 -24.98 20.67 27.54
CA SER A 2 -24.43 19.80 26.49
C SER A 2 -24.60 18.33 26.89
N ILE A 3 -25.23 17.53 26.03
CA ILE A 3 -25.26 16.08 26.16
C ILE A 3 -24.19 15.54 25.21
N VAL A 4 -23.00 15.31 25.75
CA VAL A 4 -21.91 14.62 25.06
C VAL A 4 -22.26 13.14 25.04
N ALA A 5 -22.56 12.60 23.85
CA ALA A 5 -22.71 11.17 23.64
C ALA A 5 -21.34 10.50 23.79
N LYS A 6 -21.21 9.67 24.84
CA LYS A 6 -20.07 8.81 25.16
C LYS A 6 -19.98 7.71 24.10
N SER A 7 -18.95 7.70 23.25
CA SER A 7 -18.70 6.57 22.33
C SER A 7 -17.88 5.52 23.06
N ASP A 8 -18.45 4.34 23.25
CA ASP A 8 -17.78 3.18 23.82
C ASP A 8 -16.54 2.81 23.00
N SER A 9 -15.37 3.08 23.58
CA SER A 9 -14.06 2.68 23.06
C SER A 9 -13.94 1.15 23.10
N CYS A 10 -13.86 0.55 21.91
CA CYS A 10 -13.77 -0.89 21.68
C CYS A 10 -12.45 -1.45 22.24
N THR A 11 -12.51 -2.06 23.43
CA THR A 11 -11.42 -2.76 24.14
C THR A 11 -10.84 -3.95 23.36
N LEU A 12 -11.52 -4.43 22.31
CA LEU A 12 -11.03 -5.49 21.43
C LEU A 12 -9.99 -4.98 20.41
N CYS A 13 -10.14 -3.74 19.92
CA CYS A 13 -9.20 -3.15 18.96
C CYS A 13 -7.80 -2.96 19.56
N GLU A 14 -7.75 -2.64 20.85
CA GLU A 14 -6.50 -2.45 21.61
C GLU A 14 -5.74 -3.78 21.81
N ARG A 15 -6.46 -4.89 21.99
CA ARG A 15 -5.87 -6.25 22.01
C ARG A 15 -5.35 -6.73 20.65
N ILE A 16 -5.87 -6.19 19.54
CA ILE A 16 -5.49 -6.57 18.17
C ILE A 16 -4.45 -5.57 17.58
N GLY A 17 -4.11 -4.50 18.31
CA GLY A 17 -3.15 -3.48 17.86
C GLY A 17 -3.68 -2.53 16.78
N LEU A 18 -5.01 -2.47 16.61
CA LEU A 18 -5.67 -1.62 15.62
C LEU A 18 -5.89 -0.21 16.16
N ARG A 19 -5.62 0.82 15.34
CA ARG A 19 -5.83 2.23 15.73
C ARG A 19 -7.33 2.57 15.82
N PRO A 20 -7.75 3.47 16.72
CA PRO A 20 -9.16 3.85 16.83
C PRO A 20 -9.69 4.41 15.51
N LEU A 21 -10.97 4.17 15.20
CA LEU A 21 -11.63 4.60 13.96
C LEU A 21 -11.92 6.11 13.97
N THR A 22 -10.86 6.92 13.88
CA THR A 22 -10.94 8.38 13.68
C THR A 22 -10.77 8.70 12.20
N LYS A 23 -11.28 9.85 11.73
CA LYS A 23 -11.12 10.27 10.32
C LYS A 23 -9.65 10.26 9.86
N GLN A 24 -8.74 10.67 10.75
CA GLN A 24 -7.31 10.68 10.48
C GLN A 24 -6.72 9.26 10.37
N ASN A 25 -7.11 8.34 11.25
CA ASN A 25 -6.66 6.95 11.17
C ASN A 25 -7.26 6.22 9.96
N ILE A 26 -8.51 6.51 9.61
CA ILE A 26 -9.13 5.97 8.39
C ILE A 26 -8.29 6.36 7.16
N LEU A 27 -7.91 7.63 7.06
CA LEU A 27 -7.22 8.15 5.88
C LEU A 27 -5.73 7.78 5.83
N TYR A 28 -5.03 7.76 6.97
CA TYR A 28 -3.57 7.61 7.01
C TYR A 28 -3.07 6.29 7.61
N TYR A 29 -3.96 5.44 8.12
CA TYR A 29 -3.61 4.10 8.58
C TYR A 29 -4.39 3.04 7.80
N TYR A 30 -5.72 3.10 7.78
CA TYR A 30 -6.54 2.07 7.13
C TYR A 30 -6.53 2.14 5.60
N ALA A 31 -6.55 3.33 5.00
CA ALA A 31 -6.48 3.47 3.54
C ALA A 31 -5.13 3.00 2.96
N PRO A 32 -3.96 3.36 3.54
CA PRO A 32 -2.69 2.73 3.19
C PRO A 32 -2.68 1.21 3.32
N LEU A 33 -3.22 0.65 4.42
CA LEU A 33 -3.33 -0.79 4.60
C LEU A 33 -4.18 -1.45 3.52
N ASN A 34 -5.33 -0.85 3.17
CA ASN A 34 -6.17 -1.32 2.07
C ASN A 34 -5.45 -1.25 0.71
N GLY A 35 -4.61 -0.22 0.52
CA GLY A 35 -3.71 -0.12 -0.62
C GLY A 35 -2.71 -1.28 -0.69
N MET A 36 -2.15 -1.69 0.45
CA MET A 36 -1.23 -2.83 0.52
C MET A 36 -1.91 -4.18 0.26
N ILE A 37 -3.16 -4.35 0.70
CA ILE A 37 -3.97 -5.53 0.34
C ILE A 37 -4.19 -5.56 -1.17
N SER A 38 -4.54 -4.42 -1.75
CA SER A 38 -4.74 -4.27 -3.20
C SER A 38 -3.45 -4.51 -3.97
N TYR A 39 -2.30 -4.09 -3.44
CA TYR A 39 -0.97 -4.33 -4.00
C TYR A 39 -0.63 -5.83 -4.03
N ALA A 40 -0.91 -6.57 -2.95
CA ALA A 40 -0.71 -8.01 -2.91
C ALA A 40 -1.63 -8.73 -3.92
N ALA A 41 -2.90 -8.32 -4.01
CA ALA A 41 -3.81 -8.85 -5.01
C ALA A 41 -3.36 -8.54 -6.44
N LEU A 42 -2.77 -7.36 -6.67
CA LEU A 42 -2.20 -6.96 -7.95
C LEU A 42 -1.00 -7.84 -8.30
N ALA A 43 -0.15 -8.19 -7.33
CA ALA A 43 0.96 -9.12 -7.52
C ALA A 43 0.48 -10.48 -8.04
N VAL A 44 -0.56 -11.03 -7.40
CA VAL A 44 -1.19 -12.29 -7.82
C VAL A 44 -1.80 -12.16 -9.21
N ASN A 45 -2.52 -11.07 -9.49
CA ASN A 45 -3.15 -10.84 -10.78
C ASN A 45 -2.14 -10.74 -11.94
N VAL A 46 -1.03 -10.02 -11.74
CA VAL A 46 0.03 -9.87 -12.75
C VAL A 46 0.78 -11.18 -12.95
N THR A 47 1.09 -11.90 -11.88
CA THR A 47 1.86 -13.16 -11.96
C THR A 47 1.01 -14.38 -12.32
N ASN A 48 -0.30 -14.34 -12.08
CA ASN A 48 -1.26 -15.41 -12.36
C ASN A 48 -2.65 -14.84 -12.74
N PRO A 49 -2.84 -14.45 -14.01
CA PRO A 49 -4.09 -13.82 -14.47
C PRO A 49 -5.28 -14.79 -14.48
N ALA A 50 -5.04 -16.12 -14.40
CA ALA A 50 -6.12 -17.10 -14.37
C ALA A 50 -6.99 -16.97 -13.10
N ILE A 51 -6.42 -16.51 -11.98
CA ILE A 51 -7.17 -16.29 -10.74
C ILE A 51 -8.18 -15.16 -10.92
N ALA A 52 -7.76 -14.04 -11.51
CA ALA A 52 -8.64 -12.91 -11.78
C ALA A 52 -9.77 -13.25 -12.75
N LEU A 53 -9.44 -13.96 -13.84
CA LEU A 53 -10.43 -14.42 -14.81
C LEU A 53 -11.48 -15.35 -14.19
N ARG A 54 -11.10 -16.20 -13.22
CA ARG A 54 -12.02 -17.10 -12.52
C ARG A 54 -12.92 -16.37 -11.52
N LEU A 55 -12.38 -15.40 -10.78
CA LEU A 55 -13.13 -14.70 -9.74
C LEU A 55 -14.05 -13.61 -10.30
N PHE A 56 -13.62 -12.88 -11.34
CA PHE A 56 -14.44 -11.82 -11.94
C PHE A 56 -14.32 -11.79 -13.47
N PRO A 57 -14.96 -12.73 -14.19
CA PRO A 57 -14.84 -12.88 -15.64
C PRO A 57 -15.37 -11.69 -16.46
N LYS A 58 -16.09 -10.74 -15.86
CA LYS A 58 -16.74 -9.60 -16.55
C LYS A 58 -16.30 -8.21 -16.06
N ARG A 59 -15.31 -8.12 -15.17
CA ARG A 59 -14.86 -6.82 -14.60
C ARG A 59 -13.35 -6.67 -14.69
N ASP A 60 -12.89 -5.47 -15.03
CA ASP A 60 -11.47 -5.10 -15.00
C ASP A 60 -11.00 -4.86 -13.56
N ILE A 61 -10.71 -5.95 -12.85
CA ILE A 61 -10.19 -5.92 -11.48
C ILE A 61 -8.84 -5.19 -11.42
N THR A 62 -8.01 -5.32 -12.46
CA THR A 62 -6.66 -4.77 -12.50
C THR A 62 -6.65 -3.27 -12.29
N ASN A 63 -7.51 -2.53 -13.01
CA ASN A 63 -7.59 -1.07 -12.90
C ASN A 63 -8.05 -0.65 -11.51
N PHE A 64 -9.00 -1.39 -10.93
CA PHE A 64 -9.47 -1.15 -9.57
C PHE A 64 -8.35 -1.36 -8.54
N LEU A 65 -7.64 -2.49 -8.60
CA LEU A 65 -6.51 -2.79 -7.71
C LEU A 65 -5.37 -1.78 -7.87
N LEU A 66 -5.10 -1.35 -9.10
CA LEU A 66 -4.08 -0.36 -9.41
C LEU A 66 -4.43 1.00 -8.80
N ILE A 67 -5.66 1.48 -8.98
CA ILE A 67 -6.12 2.76 -8.41
C ILE A 67 -6.08 2.71 -6.88
N HIS A 68 -6.54 1.62 -6.26
CA HIS A 68 -6.50 1.46 -4.81
C HIS A 68 -5.07 1.42 -4.27
N THR A 69 -4.17 0.72 -4.95
CA THR A 69 -2.75 0.67 -4.62
C THR A 69 -2.12 2.06 -4.71
N LEU A 70 -2.34 2.78 -5.82
CA LEU A 70 -1.83 4.15 -6.00
C LEU A 70 -2.37 5.09 -4.94
N CYS A 71 -3.67 5.04 -4.65
CA CYS A 71 -4.29 5.89 -3.64
C CYS A 71 -3.72 5.61 -2.24
N GLY A 72 -3.66 4.34 -1.82
CA GLY A 72 -3.15 3.97 -0.51
C GLY A 72 -1.66 4.29 -0.33
N THR A 73 -0.84 4.02 -1.33
CA THR A 73 0.60 4.37 -1.32
C THR A 73 0.82 5.88 -1.37
N THR A 74 0.00 6.61 -2.14
CA THR A 74 0.06 8.09 -2.18
C THR A 74 -0.28 8.68 -0.83
N LEU A 75 -1.34 8.20 -0.18
CA LEU A 75 -1.71 8.63 1.17
C LEU A 75 -0.63 8.28 2.20
N TYR A 76 0.00 7.10 2.06
CA TYR A 76 1.11 6.70 2.90
C TYR A 76 2.30 7.66 2.76
N VAL A 77 2.80 7.88 1.54
CA VAL A 77 3.93 8.78 1.27
C VAL A 77 3.59 10.20 1.69
N PHE A 78 2.39 10.68 1.35
CA PHE A 78 1.93 12.00 1.73
C PHE A 78 1.98 12.21 3.23
N SER A 79 1.61 11.21 4.03
CA SER A 79 1.58 11.31 5.49
C SER A 79 2.97 11.33 6.17
N ARG A 80 4.07 11.08 5.43
CA ARG A 80 5.40 10.91 6.03
C ARG A 80 5.95 12.23 6.62
N PRO A 81 6.60 12.18 7.80
CA PRO A 81 7.21 13.34 8.47
C PRO A 81 8.15 14.17 7.60
N HIS A 82 9.04 13.55 6.82
CA HIS A 82 10.03 14.23 5.99
C HIS A 82 9.42 15.10 4.87
N LEU A 83 8.15 14.92 4.54
CA LEU A 83 7.43 15.74 3.58
C LEU A 83 6.58 16.84 4.22
N GLN A 84 6.51 16.94 5.55
CA GLN A 84 5.66 17.92 6.23
C GLN A 84 6.14 19.36 6.06
N SER A 85 7.44 19.58 5.87
CA SER A 85 8.03 20.90 5.60
C SER A 85 7.83 21.38 4.15
N VAL A 86 7.36 20.50 3.26
CA VAL A 86 7.16 20.80 1.84
C VAL A 86 5.79 21.44 1.61
N GLU A 87 5.73 22.43 0.71
CA GLU A 87 4.48 23.04 0.26
C GLU A 87 3.46 21.98 -0.21
N ALA A 88 2.19 22.14 0.18
CA ALA A 88 1.14 21.13 -0.02
C ALA A 88 1.02 20.61 -1.47
N LYS A 89 1.10 21.50 -2.48
CA LYS A 89 1.01 21.10 -3.90
C LYS A 89 2.18 20.21 -4.31
N LYS A 90 3.40 20.58 -3.92
CA LYS A 90 4.62 19.80 -4.20
C LYS A 90 4.62 18.49 -3.42
N ARG A 91 4.15 18.49 -2.18
CA ARG A 91 3.97 17.30 -1.36
C ARG A 91 3.06 16.28 -2.02
N VAL A 92 1.91 16.71 -2.57
CA VAL A 92 1.03 15.83 -3.37
C VAL A 92 1.77 15.30 -4.59
N ALA A 93 2.43 16.16 -5.37
CA ALA A 93 3.16 15.75 -6.57
C ALA A 93 4.26 14.71 -6.29
N TYR A 94 5.07 14.91 -5.25
CA TYR A 94 6.11 13.96 -4.83
C TYR A 94 5.51 12.63 -4.36
N SER A 95 4.39 12.69 -3.64
CA SER A 95 3.70 11.49 -3.15
C SER A 95 3.14 10.66 -4.30
N VAL A 96 2.52 11.32 -5.29
CA VAL A 96 1.99 10.66 -6.49
C VAL A 96 3.12 10.07 -7.33
N LEU A 97 4.22 10.81 -7.51
CA LEU A 97 5.38 10.35 -8.25
C LEU A 97 5.98 9.09 -7.61
N GLY A 98 6.30 9.14 -6.32
CA GLY A 98 6.88 8.01 -5.59
C GLY A 98 5.97 6.79 -5.59
N SER A 99 4.66 6.99 -5.43
CA SER A 99 3.65 5.93 -5.47
C SER A 99 3.50 5.31 -6.85
N SER A 100 3.59 6.13 -7.90
CA SER A 100 3.57 5.67 -9.30
C SER A 100 4.81 4.83 -9.60
N MET A 101 6.00 5.31 -9.23
CA MET A 101 7.25 4.57 -9.39
C MET A 101 7.21 3.22 -8.66
N PHE A 102 6.74 3.21 -7.41
CA PHE A 102 6.58 1.98 -6.63
C PHE A 102 5.62 0.99 -7.30
N THR A 103 4.43 1.47 -7.70
CA THR A 103 3.36 0.62 -8.24
C THR A 103 3.74 0.08 -9.62
N PHE A 104 4.10 0.95 -10.56
CA PHE A 104 4.45 0.52 -11.93
C PHE A 104 5.77 -0.24 -11.97
N GLY A 105 6.75 0.13 -11.15
CA GLY A 105 8.00 -0.63 -11.01
C GLY A 105 7.75 -2.06 -10.53
N SER A 106 6.82 -2.25 -9.58
CA SER A 106 6.42 -3.58 -9.11
C SER A 106 5.71 -4.39 -10.20
N ILE A 107 4.80 -3.77 -10.96
CA ILE A 107 4.13 -4.44 -12.09
C ILE A 107 5.16 -4.92 -13.12
N LEU A 108 6.13 -4.09 -13.47
CA LEU A 108 7.20 -4.46 -14.40
C LEU A 108 8.04 -5.61 -13.85
N LEU A 109 8.43 -5.55 -12.57
CA LEU A 109 9.15 -6.63 -11.90
C LEU A 109 8.37 -7.95 -11.95
N TRP A 110 7.08 -7.92 -11.64
CA TRP A 110 6.23 -9.11 -11.66
C TRP A 110 6.00 -9.66 -13.06
N ALA A 111 5.94 -8.80 -14.08
CA ALA A 111 5.89 -9.23 -15.47
C ALA A 111 7.16 -10.00 -15.85
N ILE A 112 8.33 -9.55 -15.39
CA ILE A 112 9.61 -10.25 -15.57
C ILE A 112 9.62 -11.58 -14.80
N VAL A 113 9.18 -11.59 -13.53
CA VAL A 113 9.06 -12.83 -12.74
C VAL A 113 8.19 -13.85 -13.46
N ARG A 114 7.03 -13.43 -13.97
CA ARG A 114 6.12 -14.29 -14.72
C ARG A 114 6.73 -14.80 -16.02
N SER A 115 7.47 -13.97 -16.76
CA SER A 115 8.10 -14.39 -18.02
C SER A 115 9.29 -15.33 -17.81
N ALA A 116 10.01 -15.18 -16.70
CA ALA A 116 11.17 -15.99 -16.34
C ALA A 116 10.81 -17.35 -15.68
N THR A 117 9.55 -17.54 -15.26
CA THR A 117 9.12 -18.75 -14.54
C THR A 117 8.43 -19.76 -15.49
N PRO A 118 8.66 -21.07 -15.33
CA PRO A 118 7.95 -22.11 -16.10
C PRO A 118 6.43 -22.00 -15.98
N LYS A 119 5.71 -22.21 -17.09
CA LYS A 119 4.24 -22.07 -17.15
C LYS A 119 3.47 -23.29 -16.66
N ASP A 120 4.19 -24.36 -16.33
CA ASP A 120 3.60 -25.67 -15.98
C ASP A 120 2.89 -25.63 -14.61
N ASN A 121 3.31 -24.73 -13.72
CA ASN A 121 2.67 -24.52 -12.42
C ASN A 121 2.54 -23.03 -12.09
N ASN A 122 1.30 -22.52 -12.07
CA ASN A 122 1.00 -21.13 -11.74
C ASN A 122 1.22 -20.76 -10.25
N ALA A 123 1.46 -21.73 -9.36
CA ALA A 123 1.72 -21.46 -7.95
C ALA A 123 3.09 -20.81 -7.72
N LEU A 124 4.13 -21.26 -8.43
CA LEU A 124 5.49 -20.73 -8.32
C LEU A 124 5.58 -19.23 -8.68
N PRO A 125 5.10 -18.75 -9.85
CA PRO A 125 5.16 -17.33 -10.18
C PRO A 125 4.31 -16.49 -9.22
N THR A 126 3.20 -17.03 -8.70
CA THR A 126 2.37 -16.35 -7.69
C THR A 126 3.13 -16.16 -6.37
N ALA A 127 3.79 -17.21 -5.88
CA ALA A 127 4.59 -17.15 -4.66
C ALA A 127 5.76 -16.19 -4.81
N LEU A 128 6.46 -16.22 -5.95
CA LEU A 128 7.55 -15.29 -6.25
C LEU A 128 7.04 -13.84 -6.39
N GLY A 129 5.88 -13.62 -7.01
CA GLY A 129 5.24 -12.31 -7.11
C GLY A 129 4.92 -11.72 -5.73
N LEU A 130 4.32 -12.53 -4.85
CA LEU A 130 4.02 -12.12 -3.48
C LEU A 130 5.29 -11.88 -2.66
N ALA A 131 6.29 -12.76 -2.76
CA ALA A 131 7.55 -12.63 -2.04
C ALA A 131 8.31 -11.38 -2.47
N THR A 132 8.47 -11.16 -3.77
CA THR A 132 9.12 -9.94 -4.31
C THR A 132 8.33 -8.68 -3.98
N GLY A 133 7.00 -8.73 -4.06
CA GLY A 133 6.13 -7.63 -3.62
C GLY A 133 6.33 -7.29 -2.14
N PHE A 134 6.38 -8.29 -1.26
CA PHE A 134 6.65 -8.10 0.16
C PHE A 134 8.03 -7.47 0.40
N VAL A 135 9.08 -7.97 -0.26
CA VAL A 135 10.44 -7.43 -0.15
C VAL A 135 10.48 -5.97 -0.60
N VAL A 136 9.90 -5.64 -1.76
CA VAL A 136 9.85 -4.26 -2.28
C VAL A 136 9.09 -3.34 -1.34
N ALA A 137 7.93 -3.76 -0.83
CA ALA A 137 7.17 -3.01 0.16
C ALA A 137 7.95 -2.79 1.46
N ARG A 138 8.67 -3.81 1.94
CA ARG A 138 9.47 -3.76 3.15
C ARG A 138 10.65 -2.81 3.00
N LEU A 139 11.40 -2.91 1.91
CA LEU A 139 12.51 -2.01 1.60
C LEU A 139 12.02 -0.56 1.47
N GLY A 140 10.88 -0.33 0.82
CA GLY A 140 10.26 0.99 0.75
C GLY A 140 9.91 1.54 2.14
N TYR A 141 9.30 0.71 3.00
CA TYR A 141 9.00 1.07 4.39
C TYR A 141 10.27 1.42 5.18
N ASP A 142 11.30 0.58 5.11
CA ASP A 142 12.55 0.77 5.84
C ASP A 142 13.29 2.01 5.34
N TYR A 143 13.31 2.27 4.02
CA TYR A 143 13.85 3.50 3.44
C TYR A 143 13.15 4.74 3.97
N PHE A 144 11.81 4.80 3.91
CA PHE A 144 11.07 5.95 4.41
C PHE A 144 11.27 6.12 5.92
N SER A 145 11.31 5.02 6.69
CA SER A 145 11.58 5.07 8.13
C SER A 145 12.95 5.66 8.44
N HIS A 146 13.98 5.23 7.71
CA HIS A 146 15.33 5.78 7.84
C HIS A 146 15.37 7.28 7.53
N VAL A 147 14.77 7.70 6.41
CA VAL A 147 14.72 9.13 6.03
C VAL A 147 13.99 9.96 7.08
N ASP A 148 12.87 9.47 7.61
CA ASP A 148 12.12 10.17 8.66
C ASP A 148 12.90 10.30 9.96
N SER A 149 13.67 9.27 10.34
CA SER A 149 14.51 9.33 11.54
C SER A 149 15.56 10.44 11.47
N ASN A 150 16.08 10.72 10.27
CA ASN A 150 17.05 11.79 10.05
C ASN A 150 16.44 13.20 10.16
N VAL A 151 15.12 13.33 9.99
CA VAL A 151 14.42 14.60 10.16
C VAL A 151 14.17 14.88 11.65
N VAL A 152 13.79 13.85 12.42
CA VAL A 152 13.59 13.96 13.88
C VAL A 152 14.91 14.25 14.60
N ALA A 153 16.01 13.64 14.15
CA ALA A 153 17.35 13.87 14.71
C ALA A 153 17.87 15.30 14.47
N LYS A 154 17.40 16.01 13.43
CA LYS A 154 17.79 17.40 13.15
C LYS A 154 16.95 18.44 13.89
N SER A 155 15.81 18.05 14.47
CA SER A 155 14.94 18.92 15.26
C SER A 155 15.17 18.84 16.77
N SER A 156 16.15 18.04 17.21
CA SER A 156 16.61 17.92 18.61
C SER A 156 17.98 18.56 18.77
#